data_AF-A0A061FXV5-F1
#
_entry.id   AF-A0A061FXV5-F1
#
_cell.length_a   1.000
_cell.length_b   1.000
_cell.length_c   1.000
_cell.angle_alpha   90.00
_cell.angle_beta   90.00
_cell.angle_gamma   90.00
#
_symmetry.space_group_name_H-M   'P 1'
#
loop_
_entity.id
_entity.type
_entity.pdbx_description
1 polymer ?
#
loop_
_entity_poly.entity_id
_entity_poly.type
_entity_poly.pdbx_seq_one_letter_code
_entity_poly.pdbx_strand_id
1 'polypeptide(L)'
;MADALATLAAMFKVGTNVKIQPIMINLRECPAHCSSVEEEIDGKPWYHDIVHYLKFQQYPDQSSENDKKTIRRLAMNFFLDGNILYKRSRDQTLLRCVDSTEARRIVEEVHEGVCGAHASGHKLARQVMRAGYYWLTLEKDCIDFARKCHKCQIYADRIHTPANSLHVLTSPWPFSMWGMDVIGLITPKASNGHRFILVAIDYFTKKDHHG
;
A
#
# COMPACT_ATOMS: atom_id res chain seq x y z
N MET A 1 15.58 -5.62 -18.56
CA MET A 1 16.37 -5.69 -17.31
C MET A 1 17.05 -7.04 -17.06
N ALA A 2 16.63 -8.15 -17.70
CA ALA A 2 17.28 -9.45 -17.52
C ALA A 2 18.71 -9.53 -18.13
N ASP A 3 18.97 -8.77 -19.19
CA ASP A 3 20.20 -8.88 -19.97
C ASP A 3 21.45 -8.35 -19.22
N ALA A 4 21.31 -7.25 -18.48
CA ALA A 4 22.41 -6.65 -17.71
C ALA A 4 22.92 -7.55 -16.56
N LEU A 5 22.05 -8.35 -15.96
CA LEU A 5 22.42 -9.31 -14.91
C LEU A 5 23.18 -10.51 -15.47
N ALA A 6 22.79 -10.99 -16.66
CA ALA A 6 23.48 -12.08 -17.34
C ALA A 6 24.91 -11.67 -17.74
N THR A 7 25.11 -10.43 -18.18
CA THR A 7 26.45 -9.90 -18.50
C THR A 7 27.34 -9.80 -17.26
N LEU A 8 26.83 -9.31 -16.13
CA LEU A 8 27.59 -9.21 -14.88
C LEU A 8 28.02 -10.58 -14.34
N ALA A 9 27.16 -11.60 -14.45
CA ALA A 9 27.47 -12.97 -14.02
C ALA A 9 28.61 -13.60 -14.83
N ALA A 10 28.70 -13.32 -16.14
CA ALA A 10 29.75 -13.86 -17.01
C ALA A 10 31.13 -13.22 -16.79
N MET A 11 31.19 -12.02 -16.21
CA MET A 11 32.45 -11.33 -15.91
C MET A 11 33.13 -11.84 -14.63
N PHE A 12 32.41 -12.57 -13.78
CA PHE A 12 32.91 -13.04 -12.49
C PHE A 12 33.55 -14.43 -12.61
N LYS A 13 34.80 -14.50 -13.07
CA LYS A 13 35.58 -15.75 -13.06
C LYS A 13 36.14 -16.00 -11.66
N VAL A 14 35.40 -16.76 -10.85
CA VAL A 14 35.92 -17.29 -9.58
C VAL A 14 36.99 -18.33 -9.92
N GLY A 15 38.25 -18.08 -9.52
CA GLY A 15 39.32 -19.06 -9.68
C GLY A 15 38.99 -20.37 -8.98
N THR A 16 39.35 -21.50 -9.58
CA THR A 16 39.01 -22.88 -9.18
C THR A 16 39.54 -23.32 -7.81
N ASN A 17 40.08 -22.40 -6.99
CA ASN A 17 40.60 -22.66 -5.65
C ASN A 17 40.05 -21.71 -4.57
N VAL A 18 39.02 -20.92 -4.86
CA VAL A 18 38.34 -20.13 -3.82
C VAL A 18 37.37 -21.05 -3.10
N LYS A 19 37.65 -21.39 -1.83
CA LYS A 19 36.66 -21.99 -0.93
C LYS A 19 35.51 -21.00 -0.77
N ILE A 20 34.45 -21.19 -1.55
CA ILE A 20 33.18 -20.49 -1.36
C ILE A 20 32.64 -20.99 -0.02
N GLN A 21 32.79 -20.19 1.04
CA GLN A 21 32.05 -20.46 2.27
C GLN A 21 30.58 -20.16 1.98
N PRO A 22 29.68 -21.16 2.07
CA PRO A 22 28.26 -20.92 1.87
C PRO A 22 27.77 -19.90 2.91
N ILE A 23 27.00 -18.90 2.47
CA ILE A 23 26.27 -18.07 3.41
C ILE A 23 25.21 -18.98 4.04
N MET A 24 25.46 -19.40 5.28
CA MET A 24 24.51 -20.15 6.08
C MET A 24 23.39 -19.22 6.53
N ILE A 25 22.31 -19.17 5.76
CA ILE A 25 21.08 -18.46 6.14
C ILE A 25 20.30 -19.39 7.06
N ASN A 26 20.49 -19.24 8.37
CA ASN A 26 19.68 -19.94 9.36
C ASN A 26 18.34 -19.22 9.49
N LEU A 27 17.24 -19.89 9.11
CA LEU A 27 15.90 -19.46 9.47
C LEU A 27 15.75 -19.62 10.99
N ARG A 28 15.61 -18.52 11.70
CA ARG A 28 15.20 -18.54 13.11
C ARG A 28 13.68 -18.72 13.15
N GLU A 29 13.22 -19.69 13.94
CA GLU A 29 11.78 -19.92 14.19
C GLU A 29 11.13 -18.75 14.93
N CYS A 30 11.94 -17.98 15.67
CA CYS A 30 11.51 -16.76 16.35
C CYS A 30 12.17 -15.54 15.67
N PRO A 31 11.41 -14.51 15.28
CA PRO A 31 11.98 -13.24 14.82
C PRO A 31 12.94 -12.69 15.87
N ALA A 32 14.10 -12.16 15.43
CA ALA A 32 15.04 -11.48 16.34
C ALA A 32 14.42 -10.23 17.02
N HIS A 33 13.30 -9.77 16.48
CA HIS A 33 12.34 -8.85 17.08
C HIS A 33 11.11 -8.87 16.17
N CYS A 34 9.91 -9.09 16.72
CA CYS A 34 8.68 -8.92 15.98
C CYS A 34 8.51 -7.42 15.69
N SER A 35 8.78 -7.00 14.46
CA SER A 35 8.34 -5.68 13.96
C SER A 35 6.83 -5.71 13.67
N SER A 36 6.04 -6.33 14.54
CA SER A 36 4.58 -6.32 14.48
C SER A 36 4.08 -5.52 15.67
N VAL A 37 3.10 -4.67 15.45
CA VAL A 37 2.35 -4.01 16.53
C VAL A 37 1.11 -4.84 16.84
N GLU A 38 1.33 -6.16 16.90
CA GLU A 38 0.37 -7.10 17.47
C GLU A 38 0.51 -7.01 19.00
N GLU A 39 -0.52 -7.40 19.75
CA GLU A 39 -0.32 -7.69 21.18
C GLU A 39 0.76 -8.76 21.27
N GLU A 40 1.94 -8.39 21.76
CA GLU A 40 2.97 -9.35 22.09
C GLU A 40 2.40 -10.32 23.14
N ILE A 41 2.80 -11.59 23.08
CA ILE A 41 2.25 -12.68 23.92
C ILE A 41 2.35 -12.36 25.42
N ASP A 42 3.27 -11.47 25.79
CA ASP A 42 3.53 -11.01 27.15
C ASP A 42 2.69 -9.78 27.58
N GLY A 43 1.84 -9.25 26.70
CA GLY A 43 0.98 -8.08 26.94
C GLY A 43 1.74 -6.76 27.05
N LYS A 44 3.02 -6.71 26.71
CA LYS A 44 3.84 -5.51 26.79
C LYS A 44 3.80 -4.74 25.47
N PRO A 45 3.98 -3.40 25.49
CA PRO A 45 4.10 -2.63 24.27
C PRO A 45 5.41 -2.96 23.57
N TRP A 46 5.41 -2.92 22.23
CA TRP A 46 6.58 -3.20 21.38
C TRP A 46 7.86 -2.42 21.74
N TYR A 47 7.71 -1.26 22.40
CA TYR A 47 8.81 -0.41 22.83
C TYR A 47 9.27 -0.64 24.28
N HIS A 48 8.75 -1.66 24.96
CA HIS A 48 9.04 -1.94 26.38
C HIS A 48 10.53 -1.99 26.66
N ASP A 49 11.28 -2.77 25.89
CA ASP A 49 12.72 -2.94 26.07
C ASP A 49 13.50 -1.65 25.84
N ILE A 50 13.04 -0.81 24.91
CA ILE A 50 13.63 0.51 24.65
C ILE A 50 13.41 1.43 25.87
N VAL A 51 12.19 1.47 26.41
CA VAL A 51 11.88 2.26 27.60
C VAL A 51 12.66 1.77 28.81
N HIS A 52 12.72 0.45 29.01
CA HIS A 52 13.46 -0.16 30.12
C HIS A 52 14.96 0.17 30.04
N TYR A 53 15.55 0.06 28.85
CA TYR A 53 16.93 0.44 28.61
C TYR A 53 17.18 1.93 28.85
N LEU A 54 16.31 2.82 28.36
CA LEU A 54 16.45 4.26 28.57
C LEU A 54 16.32 4.67 30.04
N LYS A 55 15.46 4.00 30.82
CA LYS A 55 15.26 4.28 32.25
C LYS A 55 16.36 3.71 33.14
N PHE A 56 16.73 2.46 32.93
CA PHE A 56 17.55 1.69 33.89
C PHE A 56 18.93 1.31 33.35
N GLN A 57 19.22 1.57 32.07
CA GLN A 57 20.43 1.09 31.38
C GLN A 57 20.59 -0.44 31.44
N GLN A 58 19.46 -1.16 31.51
CA GLN A 58 19.39 -2.61 31.60
C GLN A 58 18.77 -3.22 30.35
N TYR A 59 19.19 -4.43 30.03
CA TYR A 59 18.68 -5.21 28.91
C TYR A 59 17.74 -6.32 29.42
N PRO A 60 16.83 -6.83 28.57
CA PRO A 60 16.04 -8.01 28.92
C PRO A 60 16.91 -9.20 29.33
N ASP A 61 16.40 -10.02 30.25
CA ASP A 61 17.06 -11.25 30.66
C ASP A 61 17.27 -12.16 29.43
N GLN A 62 18.41 -12.86 29.39
CA GLN A 62 18.81 -13.73 28.25
C GLN A 62 19.07 -12.99 26.91
N SER A 63 19.17 -11.66 26.89
CA SER A 63 19.53 -10.92 25.67
C SER A 63 20.92 -11.30 25.14
N SER A 64 21.01 -11.70 23.87
CA SER A 64 22.30 -11.91 23.21
C SER A 64 23.04 -10.58 22.99
N GLU A 65 24.36 -10.61 22.78
CA GLU A 65 25.12 -9.39 22.47
C GLU A 65 24.60 -8.64 21.24
N ASN A 66 24.02 -9.35 20.28
CA ASN A 66 23.40 -8.75 19.11
C ASN A 66 22.09 -8.01 19.45
N ASP A 67 21.30 -8.53 20.39
CA ASP A 67 20.05 -7.92 20.83
C ASP A 67 20.35 -6.65 21.63
N LYS A 68 21.34 -6.71 22.55
CA LYS A 68 21.84 -5.53 23.28
C LYS A 68 22.36 -4.45 22.33
N LYS A 69 23.09 -4.83 21.27
CA LYS A 69 23.57 -3.90 20.25
C LYS A 69 22.41 -3.26 19.47
N THR A 70 21.37 -4.04 19.19
CA THR A 70 20.17 -3.58 18.49
C THR A 70 19.37 -2.60 19.33
N ILE A 71 19.12 -2.90 20.60
CA ILE A 71 18.43 -2.01 21.56
C ILE A 71 19.18 -0.68 21.68
N ARG A 72 20.51 -0.72 21.88
CA ARG A 72 21.35 0.50 21.90
C ARG A 72 21.16 1.33 20.64
N ARG A 73 21.20 0.70 19.47
CA ARG A 73 21.05 1.40 18.18
C ARG A 73 19.66 2.00 18.02
N LEU A 74 18.62 1.28 18.41
CA LEU A 74 17.24 1.77 18.33
C LEU A 74 17.04 2.95 19.27
N ALA A 75 17.46 2.81 20.53
CA ALA A 75 17.30 3.82 21.58
C ALA A 75 17.87 5.19 21.19
N MET A 76 18.91 5.28 20.35
CA MET A 76 19.44 6.56 19.85
C MET A 76 18.39 7.41 19.10
N ASN A 77 17.39 6.77 18.50
CA ASN A 77 16.32 7.44 17.75
C ASN A 77 15.11 7.80 18.63
N PHE A 78 15.13 7.42 19.90
CA PHE A 78 14.05 7.66 20.83
C PHE A 78 14.49 8.61 21.96
N PHE A 79 13.51 9.27 22.54
CA PHE A 79 13.64 10.16 23.66
C PHE A 79 12.53 9.86 24.65
N LEU A 80 12.88 9.71 25.93
CA LEU A 80 11.92 9.42 26.98
C LEU A 80 11.68 10.68 27.81
N ASP A 81 10.43 11.12 27.89
CA ASP A 81 9.99 12.23 28.74
C ASP A 81 8.98 11.70 29.78
N GLY A 82 9.42 11.60 31.03
CA GLY A 82 8.68 10.92 32.09
C GLY A 82 8.36 9.46 31.73
N ASN A 83 7.09 9.18 31.43
CA ASN A 83 6.60 7.86 31.02
C ASN A 83 6.26 7.76 29.52
N ILE A 84 6.47 8.83 28.76
CA ILE A 84 6.09 8.90 27.36
C ILE A 84 7.33 8.77 26.50
N LEU A 85 7.33 7.78 25.59
CA LEU A 85 8.39 7.57 24.63
C LEU A 85 8.10 8.34 23.35
N TYR A 86 9.06 9.10 22.87
CA TYR A 86 9.01 9.83 21.61
C TYR A 86 10.04 9.31 20.63
N LYS A 87 9.64 9.14 19.36
CA LYS A 87 10.56 8.93 18.24
C LYS A 87 10.95 10.28 17.65
N ARG A 88 12.25 10.48 17.41
CA ARG A 88 12.76 11.63 16.65
C ARG A 88 12.56 11.39 15.15
N SER A 89 11.78 12.26 14.51
CA SER A 89 11.70 12.32 13.04
C SER A 89 12.97 12.94 12.45
N ARG A 90 13.19 12.75 11.15
CA ARG A 90 14.28 13.42 10.41
C ARG A 90 14.17 14.95 10.50
N ASP A 91 12.94 15.46 10.56
CA ASP A 91 12.63 16.88 10.65
C ASP A 91 12.66 17.39 12.10
N GLN A 92 13.25 16.63 13.04
CA GLN A 92 13.31 16.91 14.48
C GLN A 92 11.95 16.96 15.21
N THR A 93 10.84 16.69 14.52
CA THR A 93 9.54 16.50 15.17
C THR A 93 9.55 15.27 16.08
N LEU A 94 9.01 15.43 17.29
CA LEU A 94 8.82 14.33 18.24
C LEU A 94 7.47 13.67 18.00
N LEU A 95 7.49 12.35 17.76
CA LEU A 95 6.29 11.54 17.57
C LEU A 95 6.09 10.62 18.78
N ARG A 96 4.96 10.75 19.48
CA ARG A 96 4.60 9.89 20.60
C ARG A 96 4.45 8.45 20.14
N CYS A 97 5.18 7.55 20.78
CA CYS A 97 5.04 6.12 20.57
C CYS A 97 3.76 5.65 21.25
N VAL A 98 3.01 4.82 20.53
CA VAL A 98 1.74 4.26 20.99
C VAL A 98 1.78 2.74 20.96
N ASP A 99 1.02 2.12 21.86
CA ASP A 99 0.81 0.68 21.85
C ASP A 99 -0.20 0.25 20.77
N SER A 100 -0.42 -1.06 20.63
CA SER A 100 -1.32 -1.62 19.61
C SER A 100 -2.78 -1.22 19.81
N THR A 101 -3.23 -1.07 21.05
CA THR A 101 -4.61 -0.69 21.39
C THR A 101 -4.86 0.77 21.05
N GLU A 102 -3.95 1.66 21.42
CA GLU A 102 -3.97 3.08 21.05
C GLU A 102 -3.84 3.25 19.54
N ALA A 103 -2.91 2.55 18.89
CA ALA A 103 -2.71 2.61 17.44
C ALA A 103 -4.00 2.29 16.69
N ARG A 104 -4.69 1.21 17.07
CA ARG A 104 -5.97 0.83 16.45
C ARG A 104 -7.02 1.94 16.58
N ARG A 105 -7.19 2.50 17.78
CA ARG A 105 -8.14 3.60 18.02
C ARG A 105 -7.80 4.84 17.21
N ILE A 106 -6.52 5.19 17.11
CA ILE A 106 -6.06 6.34 16.31
C ILE A 106 -6.37 6.12 14.83
N VAL A 107 -6.08 4.93 14.29
CA VAL A 107 -6.36 4.61 12.89
C VAL A 107 -7.87 4.65 12.61
N GLU A 108 -8.69 4.07 13.49
CA GLU A 108 -10.15 4.10 13.41
C GLU A 108 -10.69 5.55 13.40
N GLU A 109 -10.27 6.38 14.36
CA GLU A 109 -10.74 7.77 14.46
C GLU A 109 -10.29 8.63 13.27
N VAL A 110 -9.03 8.51 12.83
CA VAL A 110 -8.53 9.33 11.72
C VAL A 110 -9.13 8.89 10.37
N HIS A 111 -9.44 7.60 10.20
CA HIS A 111 -10.02 7.09 8.96
C HIS A 111 -11.55 7.25 8.90
N GLU A 112 -12.25 6.91 9.98
CA GLU A 112 -13.73 6.77 10.04
C GLU A 112 -14.42 7.66 11.07
N GLY A 113 -13.67 8.42 11.88
CA GLY A 113 -14.22 9.34 12.87
C GLY A 113 -15.03 10.49 12.25
N VAL A 114 -15.45 11.44 13.08
CA VAL A 114 -16.34 12.54 12.65
C VAL A 114 -15.73 13.38 11.53
N CYS A 115 -14.40 13.52 11.54
CA CYS A 115 -13.64 14.20 10.49
C CYS A 115 -12.88 13.23 9.56
N GLY A 116 -13.27 11.95 9.57
CA GLY A 116 -12.65 10.89 8.77
C GLY A 116 -12.85 11.12 7.28
N ALA A 117 -11.75 11.16 6.53
CA ALA A 117 -11.77 11.44 5.09
C ALA A 117 -11.73 10.16 4.23
N HIS A 118 -11.83 8.97 4.83
CA HIS A 118 -11.64 7.69 4.15
C HIS A 118 -10.37 7.68 3.27
N ALA A 119 -9.30 8.31 3.77
CA ALA A 119 -8.07 8.50 3.02
C ALA A 119 -7.39 7.16 2.69
N SER A 120 -6.65 7.13 1.58
CA SER A 120 -5.81 5.97 1.24
C SER A 120 -4.80 5.68 2.34
N GLY A 121 -4.40 4.41 2.49
CA GLY A 121 -3.50 3.98 3.57
C GLY A 121 -2.23 4.82 3.74
N HIS A 122 -1.56 5.18 2.63
CA HIS A 122 -0.37 6.04 2.69
C HIS A 122 -0.70 7.47 3.15
N LYS A 123 -1.86 8.03 2.76
CA LYS A 123 -2.30 9.36 3.24
C LYS A 123 -2.66 9.30 4.72
N LEU A 124 -3.37 8.25 5.14
CA LEU A 124 -3.72 7.99 6.53
C LEU A 124 -2.47 7.93 7.42
N ALA A 125 -1.46 7.13 7.02
CA ALA A 125 -0.18 7.06 7.72
C ALA A 125 0.46 8.43 7.92
N ARG A 126 0.47 9.27 6.88
CA ARG A 126 1.00 10.64 6.97
C ARG A 126 0.16 11.54 7.88
N GLN A 127 -1.17 11.40 7.89
CA GLN A 127 -2.04 12.14 8.80
C GLN A 127 -1.76 11.79 10.25
N VAL A 128 -1.61 10.50 10.56
CA VAL A 128 -1.26 10.01 11.89
C VAL A 128 0.10 10.52 12.34
N MET A 129 1.12 10.46 11.47
CA MET A 129 2.44 11.02 11.78
C MET A 129 2.37 12.54 12.00
N ARG A 130 1.58 13.26 11.21
CA ARG A 130 1.37 14.72 11.38
C ARG A 130 0.64 15.06 12.67
N ALA A 131 -0.25 14.18 13.12
CA ALA A 131 -0.90 14.28 14.43
C ALA A 131 0.05 13.94 15.60
N GLY A 132 1.29 13.54 15.31
CA GLY A 132 2.33 13.34 16.30
C GLY A 132 2.40 11.92 16.88
N TYR A 133 1.86 10.91 16.20
CA TYR A 133 1.88 9.52 16.67
C TYR A 133 2.81 8.62 15.85
N TYR A 134 3.36 7.60 16.49
CA TYR A 134 4.27 6.64 15.87
C TYR A 134 4.17 5.23 16.45
N TRP A 135 4.33 4.24 15.59
CA TRP A 135 4.62 2.85 15.95
C TRP A 135 5.39 2.18 14.80
N LEU A 136 6.01 1.02 15.06
CA LEU A 136 6.92 0.36 14.11
C LEU A 136 6.26 0.09 12.74
N THR A 137 5.03 -0.42 12.74
CA THR A 137 4.28 -0.84 11.55
C THR A 137 3.28 0.19 11.03
N LEU A 138 3.37 1.45 11.46
CA LEU A 138 2.37 2.49 11.18
C LEU A 138 1.89 2.53 9.73
N GLU A 139 2.82 2.54 8.77
CA GLU A 139 2.44 2.58 7.36
C GLU A 139 1.70 1.32 6.91
N LYS A 140 2.20 0.13 7.29
CA LYS A 140 1.58 -1.16 6.96
C LYS A 140 0.17 -1.25 7.54
N ASP A 141 0.01 -0.91 8.81
CA ASP A 141 -1.28 -1.04 9.50
C ASP A 141 -2.32 -0.08 8.91
N CYS A 142 -1.92 1.16 8.57
CA CYS A 142 -2.80 2.10 7.89
C CYS A 142 -3.23 1.59 6.50
N ILE A 143 -2.33 0.97 5.74
CA ILE A 143 -2.63 0.38 4.44
C ILE A 143 -3.58 -0.81 4.57
N ASP A 144 -3.30 -1.72 5.49
CA ASP A 144 -4.13 -2.90 5.69
C ASP A 144 -5.51 -2.53 6.24
N PHE A 145 -5.62 -1.51 7.10
CA PHE A 145 -6.88 -0.99 7.59
C PHE A 145 -7.72 -0.38 6.46
N ALA A 146 -7.15 0.56 5.69
CA ALA A 146 -7.86 1.20 4.58
C ALA A 146 -8.28 0.17 3.51
N ARG A 147 -7.47 -0.88 3.27
CA ARG A 147 -7.81 -1.97 2.35
C ARG A 147 -9.01 -2.80 2.82
N LYS A 148 -9.17 -2.97 4.14
CA LYS A 148 -10.28 -3.73 4.75
C LYS A 148 -11.55 -2.89 4.94
N CYS A 149 -11.47 -1.56 4.84
CA CYS A 149 -12.63 -0.67 5.03
C CYS A 149 -13.71 -0.93 3.96
N HIS A 150 -14.90 -1.32 4.42
CA HIS A 150 -16.02 -1.68 3.54
C HIS A 150 -16.51 -0.51 2.67
N LYS A 151 -16.62 0.69 3.25
CA LYS A 151 -17.02 1.90 2.52
C LYS A 151 -16.01 2.21 1.40
N CYS A 152 -14.71 2.16 1.71
CA CYS A 152 -13.66 2.35 0.72
C CYS A 152 -13.73 1.29 -0.40
N GLN A 153 -14.02 0.03 -0.08
CA GLN A 153 -14.15 -1.04 -1.08
C GLN A 153 -15.34 -0.86 -2.04
N ILE A 154 -16.45 -0.31 -1.56
CA ILE A 154 -17.64 -0.06 -2.39
C ILE A 154 -17.46 1.18 -3.26
N TYR A 155 -16.94 2.27 -2.70
CA TYR A 155 -16.97 3.59 -3.33
C TYR A 155 -15.67 4.00 -4.02
N ALA A 156 -14.58 3.24 -3.89
CA ALA A 156 -13.32 3.58 -4.57
C ALA A 156 -13.40 3.38 -6.09
N ASP A 157 -12.81 4.32 -6.83
CA ASP A 157 -12.70 4.25 -8.29
C ASP A 157 -11.86 3.03 -8.72
N ARG A 158 -12.42 2.20 -9.61
CA ARG A 158 -11.75 1.02 -10.17
C ARG A 158 -10.88 1.39 -11.38
N ILE A 159 -9.76 2.07 -11.13
CA ILE A 159 -8.84 2.58 -12.16
C ILE A 159 -8.13 1.44 -12.94
N HIS A 160 -8.02 0.24 -12.35
CA HIS A 160 -7.31 -0.90 -12.94
C HIS A 160 -8.21 -2.00 -13.49
N THR A 161 -9.47 -1.67 -13.82
CA THR A 161 -10.33 -2.65 -14.50
C THR A 161 -9.75 -2.91 -15.89
N PRO A 162 -9.46 -4.17 -16.28
CA PRO A 162 -8.99 -4.45 -17.62
C PRO A 162 -10.00 -3.90 -18.63
N ALA A 163 -9.50 -3.34 -19.73
CA ALA A 163 -10.37 -2.91 -20.81
C ALA A 163 -11.24 -4.09 -21.24
N ASN A 164 -12.55 -3.88 -21.34
CA ASN A 164 -13.45 -4.89 -21.87
C ASN A 164 -12.95 -5.34 -23.25
N SER A 165 -12.98 -6.64 -23.51
CA SER A 165 -12.59 -7.20 -24.82
C SER A 165 -13.44 -6.55 -25.91
N LEU A 166 -12.82 -5.68 -26.71
CA LEU A 166 -13.46 -5.12 -27.90
C LEU A 166 -13.43 -6.20 -28.98
N HIS A 167 -14.59 -6.77 -29.29
CA HIS A 167 -14.73 -7.61 -30.47
C HIS A 167 -14.71 -6.72 -31.71
N VAL A 168 -13.71 -6.88 -32.57
CA VAL A 168 -13.69 -6.23 -33.88
C VAL A 168 -14.79 -6.88 -34.73
N LEU A 169 -15.83 -6.10 -35.02
CA LEU A 169 -16.90 -6.53 -35.91
C LEU A 169 -16.43 -6.40 -37.36
N THR A 170 -16.24 -7.52 -38.04
CA THR A 170 -15.90 -7.56 -39.46
C THR A 170 -17.17 -7.83 -40.27
N SER A 171 -17.58 -6.86 -41.08
CA SER A 171 -18.65 -7.03 -42.09
C SER A 171 -18.00 -7.40 -43.43
N PRO A 172 -18.10 -8.65 -43.91
CA PRO A 172 -17.43 -9.09 -45.15
C PRO A 172 -18.15 -8.68 -46.45
N TRP A 173 -19.44 -8.34 -46.40
CA TRP A 173 -20.23 -7.84 -47.55
C TRP A 173 -21.34 -6.89 -47.08
N PRO A 174 -21.86 -6.01 -47.97
CA PRO A 174 -22.95 -5.11 -47.64
C PRO A 174 -24.12 -5.83 -46.98
N PHE A 175 -24.73 -5.20 -45.98
CA PHE A 175 -25.85 -5.73 -45.19
C PHE A 175 -25.58 -7.02 -44.39
N SER A 176 -24.34 -7.51 -44.31
CA SER A 176 -24.01 -8.67 -43.46
C SER A 176 -24.06 -8.34 -41.97
N MET A 177 -23.81 -7.08 -41.60
CA MET A 177 -23.93 -6.57 -40.24
C MET A 177 -24.20 -5.07 -40.23
N TRP A 178 -25.17 -4.66 -39.45
CA TRP A 178 -25.61 -3.27 -39.35
C TRP A 178 -25.95 -2.92 -37.90
N GLY A 179 -25.70 -1.68 -37.51
CA GLY A 179 -26.06 -1.13 -36.21
C GLY A 179 -27.27 -0.21 -36.32
N MET A 180 -28.18 -0.29 -35.35
CA MET A 180 -29.27 0.66 -35.18
C MET A 180 -29.01 1.51 -33.97
N ASP A 181 -29.27 2.81 -34.09
CA ASP A 181 -29.27 3.71 -32.95
C ASP A 181 -30.46 4.68 -33.06
N VAL A 182 -30.90 5.16 -31.90
CA VAL A 182 -31.96 6.16 -31.80
C VAL A 182 -31.37 7.42 -31.20
N ILE A 183 -31.31 8.48 -32.01
CA ILE A 183 -30.99 9.80 -31.49
C ILE A 183 -32.22 10.26 -30.70
N GLY A 184 -31.97 10.63 -29.43
CA GLY A 184 -32.99 10.99 -28.45
C GLY A 184 -33.90 12.15 -28.86
N LEU A 185 -34.83 12.50 -27.98
CA LEU A 185 -35.91 13.48 -28.22
C LEU A 185 -35.44 14.78 -28.89
N ILE A 186 -35.74 14.96 -30.17
CA ILE A 186 -35.49 16.23 -30.87
C ILE A 186 -36.53 17.26 -30.45
N THR A 187 -36.06 18.44 -30.05
CA THR A 187 -36.89 19.57 -29.63
C THR A 187 -36.40 20.85 -30.31
N PRO A 188 -37.27 21.57 -31.06
CA PRO A 188 -38.69 21.31 -31.30
C PRO A 188 -38.95 20.06 -32.17
N LYS A 189 -40.20 19.56 -32.16
CA LYS A 189 -40.60 18.42 -32.99
C LYS A 189 -40.42 18.74 -34.47
N ALA A 190 -40.16 17.71 -35.28
CA ALA A 190 -40.18 17.87 -36.73
C ALA A 190 -41.57 18.34 -37.21
N SER A 191 -41.62 18.94 -38.40
CA SER A 191 -42.86 19.49 -38.99
C SER A 191 -43.99 18.47 -39.16
N ASN A 192 -43.66 17.17 -39.18
CA ASN A 192 -44.59 16.04 -39.22
C ASN A 192 -44.86 15.39 -37.85
N GLY A 193 -44.43 16.03 -36.74
CA GLY A 193 -44.69 15.58 -35.38
C GLY A 193 -43.75 14.51 -34.84
N HIS A 194 -42.80 14.00 -35.64
CA HIS A 194 -41.79 13.05 -35.17
C HIS A 194 -40.79 13.68 -34.19
N ARG A 195 -40.29 12.86 -33.26
CA ARG A 195 -39.47 13.28 -32.12
C ARG A 195 -38.17 12.49 -31.96
N PHE A 196 -37.92 11.51 -32.82
CA PHE A 196 -36.77 10.63 -32.74
C PHE A 196 -36.24 10.42 -34.15
N ILE A 197 -34.93 10.21 -34.26
CA ILE A 197 -34.29 9.83 -35.51
C ILE A 197 -33.75 8.42 -35.33
N LEU A 198 -34.20 7.51 -36.18
CA LEU A 198 -33.64 6.17 -36.26
C LEU A 198 -32.48 6.20 -37.26
N VAL A 199 -31.30 5.80 -36.83
CA VAL A 199 -30.10 5.71 -37.66
C VAL A 199 -29.76 4.24 -37.83
N ALA A 200 -29.62 3.78 -39.07
CA ALA A 200 -29.09 2.47 -39.39
C ALA A 200 -27.78 2.64 -40.15
N ILE A 201 -26.71 1.99 -39.69
CA ILE A 201 -25.38 2.05 -40.30
C ILE A 201 -24.98 0.64 -40.71
N ASP A 202 -24.73 0.45 -42.00
CA ASP A 202 -24.04 -0.75 -42.47
C ASP A 202 -22.56 -0.66 -42.11
N TYR A 203 -22.04 -1.66 -41.38
CA TYR A 203 -20.65 -1.67 -40.97
C TYR A 203 -19.67 -1.99 -42.11
N PHE A 204 -20.17 -2.42 -43.27
CA PHE A 204 -19.35 -2.63 -44.46
C PHE A 204 -18.76 -1.30 -44.97
N THR A 205 -19.57 -0.26 -45.09
CA THR A 205 -19.21 1.02 -45.72
C THR A 205 -18.38 1.93 -44.82
N LYS A 206 -18.16 1.56 -43.55
CA LYS A 206 -17.36 2.35 -42.61
C LYS A 206 -15.84 2.22 -42.84
N LYS A 207 -15.41 1.23 -43.63
CA LYS A 207 -13.98 0.89 -43.80
C LYS A 207 -13.19 1.78 -44.76
N ASP A 208 -13.83 2.69 -45.49
CA ASP A 208 -13.18 3.40 -46.61
C ASP A 208 -12.54 4.77 -46.25
N HIS A 209 -12.29 5.09 -44.97
CA HIS A 209 -11.71 6.39 -44.57
C HIS A 209 -10.25 6.33 -44.04
N HIS A 210 -9.56 5.19 -44.20
CA HIS A 210 -8.13 5.08 -43.95
C HIS A 210 -7.42 4.42 -45.14
N GLY A 211 -7.30 5.17 -46.24
CA GLY A 211 -6.47 4.86 -47.40
C GLY A 211 -5.68 6.10 -47.78
#